data_AF-A0A5Z6XRM7-F1
#
_entry.id   AF-A0A5Z6XRM7-F1
#
_cell.length_a   1.000
_cell.length_b   1.000
_cell.length_c   1.000
_cell.angle_alpha   90.00
_cell.angle_beta   90.00
_cell.angle_gamma   90.00
#
_symmetry.space_group_name_H-M   'P 1'
#
loop_
_entity.id
_entity.type
_entity.pdbx_description
1 polymer ?
#
loop_
_entity_poly.entity_id
_entity_poly.type
_entity_poly.pdbx_seq_one_letter_code
_entity_poly.pdbx_strand_id
1 'polypeptide(L)'
;MAKTKGDLVLKALRKAGLYSNATLTDADPQAIEDAINDLEDMMAAWQAKGIELGYQFADTENGIMPLPDDDSGIPAWANDGVALKLAVQVCMDNVIQPSDALLTAADSAYQTICIALTKIPPLERRNDMPRGSGNKSAFTWNRFYIEKDEPST
;
A
#
# COMPACT_ATOMS: atom_id res chain seq x y z
N MET A 1 1.74 -14.99 -9.47
CA MET A 1 3.17 -14.70 -9.30
C MET A 1 3.27 -13.23 -8.95
N ALA A 2 4.03 -12.89 -7.91
CA ALA A 2 4.34 -11.50 -7.61
C ALA A 2 5.24 -10.94 -8.73
N LYS A 3 5.15 -9.64 -8.99
CA LYS A 3 5.92 -9.00 -10.05
C LYS A 3 7.30 -8.63 -9.52
N THR A 4 8.31 -8.69 -10.37
CA THR A 4 9.64 -8.20 -10.02
C THR A 4 9.63 -6.68 -9.82
N LYS A 5 10.59 -6.16 -9.07
CA LYS A 5 10.77 -4.72 -8.84
C LYS A 5 11.02 -3.99 -10.17
N GLY A 6 11.81 -4.59 -11.07
CA GLY A 6 12.08 -4.09 -12.41
C GLY A 6 10.81 -3.96 -13.28
N ASP A 7 9.89 -4.91 -13.20
CA ASP A 7 8.61 -4.84 -13.93
C ASP A 7 7.73 -3.68 -13.47
N LEU A 8 7.75 -3.35 -12.18
CA LEU A 8 7.01 -2.21 -11.61
C LEU A 8 7.63 -0.89 -12.04
N VAL A 9 8.96 -0.77 -11.98
CA VAL A 9 9.70 0.43 -12.40
C VAL A 9 9.56 0.66 -13.90
N LEU A 10 9.72 -0.37 -14.73
CA LEU A 10 9.49 -0.26 -16.17
C LEU A 10 8.05 0.18 -16.49
N LYS A 11 7.07 -0.32 -15.73
CA LYS A 11 5.68 0.13 -15.87
C LYS A 11 5.48 1.58 -15.42
N ALA A 12 6.17 2.03 -14.38
CA ALA A 12 6.12 3.42 -13.92
C ALA A 12 6.76 4.36 -14.94
N LEU A 13 7.94 4.03 -15.44
CA LEU A 13 8.62 4.78 -16.51
C LEU A 13 7.76 4.85 -17.79
N ARG A 14 7.05 3.76 -18.13
CA ARG A 14 6.03 3.74 -19.20
C ARG A 14 4.93 4.77 -19.03
N LYS A 15 4.47 4.93 -17.79
CA LYS A 15 3.34 5.80 -17.46
C LYS A 15 3.77 7.26 -17.28
N ALA A 16 4.98 7.49 -16.80
CA ALA A 16 5.61 8.81 -16.70
C ALA A 16 5.90 9.43 -18.09
N GLY A 17 5.86 8.64 -19.16
CA GLY A 17 6.16 9.11 -20.52
C GLY A 17 7.65 9.24 -20.84
N LEU A 18 8.52 8.90 -19.88
CA LEU A 18 9.98 8.86 -20.04
C LEU A 18 10.41 7.64 -20.85
N TYR A 19 9.75 6.51 -20.61
CA TYR A 19 9.87 5.33 -21.43
C TYR A 19 8.57 5.16 -22.21
N SER A 20 8.63 4.90 -23.50
CA SER A 20 7.47 4.35 -24.20
C SER A 20 7.94 3.56 -25.41
N ASN A 21 7.56 2.30 -25.42
CA ASN A 21 7.79 1.41 -26.56
C ASN A 21 7.12 1.94 -27.85
N ALA A 22 6.12 2.82 -27.72
CA ALA A 22 5.46 3.47 -28.86
C ALA A 22 6.25 4.69 -29.39
N THR A 23 7.09 5.34 -28.57
CA THR A 23 7.89 6.51 -28.97
C THR A 23 9.38 6.20 -29.12
N LEU A 24 9.79 4.95 -28.94
CA LEU A 24 11.18 4.49 -29.07
C LEU A 24 12.17 5.29 -28.16
N THR A 25 11.70 5.75 -27.00
CA THR A 25 12.56 6.35 -26.00
C THR A 25 13.08 5.28 -25.05
N ASP A 26 14.39 5.03 -25.11
CA ASP A 26 15.06 4.12 -24.20
C ASP A 26 15.23 4.79 -22.83
N ALA A 27 14.92 4.05 -21.76
CA ALA A 27 15.20 4.50 -20.41
C ALA A 27 16.71 4.40 -20.16
N ASP A 28 17.30 5.46 -19.63
CA ASP A 28 18.68 5.45 -19.17
C ASP A 28 18.84 4.38 -18.08
N PRO A 29 19.80 3.44 -18.19
CA PRO A 29 20.02 2.42 -17.15
C PRO A 29 20.17 3.00 -15.75
N GLN A 30 20.77 4.18 -15.63
CA GLN A 30 20.94 4.84 -14.34
C GLN A 30 19.60 5.33 -13.75
N ALA A 31 18.68 5.81 -14.59
CA ALA A 31 17.34 6.21 -14.16
C ALA A 31 16.50 5.01 -13.67
N ILE A 32 16.80 3.79 -14.12
CA ILE A 32 16.15 2.58 -13.62
C ILE A 32 16.65 2.27 -12.20
N GLU A 33 17.95 2.36 -11.95
CA GLU A 33 18.52 2.14 -10.61
C GLU A 33 18.03 3.19 -9.61
N ASP A 34 18.02 4.47 -9.99
CA ASP A 34 17.51 5.56 -9.16
C ASP A 34 16.02 5.35 -8.84
N ALA A 35 15.21 5.01 -9.84
CA ALA A 35 13.78 4.75 -9.64
C ALA A 35 13.48 3.50 -8.79
N ILE A 36 14.40 2.53 -8.70
CA ILE A 36 14.29 1.41 -7.76
C ILE A 36 14.51 1.91 -6.32
N ASN A 37 15.50 2.77 -6.09
CA ASN A 37 15.73 3.38 -4.78
C ASN A 37 14.53 4.24 -4.35
N ASP A 38 13.96 5.03 -5.27
CA ASP A 38 12.74 5.80 -5.02
C ASP A 38 11.55 4.91 -4.66
N LEU A 39 11.45 3.71 -5.26
CA LEU A 39 10.42 2.74 -4.93
C LEU A 39 10.59 2.20 -3.51
N GLU A 40 11.82 1.86 -3.09
CA GLU A 40 12.11 1.42 -1.73
C GLU A 40 11.76 2.51 -0.70
N ASP A 41 12.16 3.76 -0.96
CA ASP A 41 11.86 4.91 -0.10
C ASP A 41 10.35 5.19 -0.04
N MET A 42 9.65 5.09 -1.17
CA MET A 42 8.19 5.26 -1.22
C MET A 42 7.49 4.17 -0.39
N MET A 43 7.93 2.92 -0.51
CA MET A 43 7.35 1.81 0.24
C MET A 43 7.64 1.91 1.75
N ALA A 44 8.83 2.37 2.13
CA ALA A 44 9.17 2.65 3.53
C ALA A 44 8.29 3.76 4.12
N ALA A 45 8.07 4.84 3.35
CA ALA A 45 7.18 5.93 3.75
C ALA A 45 5.71 5.48 3.90
N TRP A 46 5.27 4.51 3.11
CA TRP A 46 3.92 3.94 3.20
C TRP A 46 3.78 3.02 4.41
N GLN A 47 4.80 2.22 4.71
CA GLN A 47 4.82 1.39 5.92
C GLN A 47 4.78 2.25 7.19
N ALA A 48 5.50 3.38 7.22
CA ALA A 48 5.44 4.34 8.33
C ALA A 48 4.04 4.94 8.56
N LYS A 49 3.20 5.00 7.51
CA LYS A 49 1.80 5.44 7.58
C LYS A 49 0.82 4.31 7.92
N GLY A 50 1.31 3.08 8.14
CA GLY A 50 0.49 1.90 8.41
C GLY A 50 -0.10 1.24 7.16
N ILE A 51 0.38 1.59 5.97
CA ILE A 51 -0.01 0.95 4.71
C ILE A 51 0.97 -0.20 4.45
N GLU A 52 0.66 -1.37 4.97
CA GLU A 52 1.50 -2.56 4.83
C GLU A 52 1.00 -3.45 3.68
N LEU A 53 1.79 -3.52 2.60
CA LEU A 53 1.47 -4.30 1.39
C LEU A 53 2.20 -5.65 1.32
N GLY A 54 2.97 -6.01 2.35
CA GLY A 54 3.83 -7.20 2.34
C GLY A 54 5.04 -7.05 1.41
N TYR A 55 5.49 -5.81 1.18
CA TYR A 55 6.64 -5.51 0.33
C TYR A 55 7.93 -6.10 0.91
N GLN A 56 8.73 -6.73 0.03
CA GLN A 56 10.03 -7.28 0.39
C GLN A 56 11.12 -6.22 0.20
N PHE A 57 11.44 -5.51 1.27
CA PHE A 57 12.55 -4.57 1.30
C PHE A 57 13.87 -5.27 1.02
N ALA A 58 14.74 -4.62 0.26
CA ALA A 58 16.13 -5.05 0.16
C ALA A 58 16.82 -4.86 1.52
N ASP A 59 17.68 -5.82 1.88
CA ASP A 59 18.44 -5.75 3.12
C ASP A 59 19.60 -4.75 2.98
N THR A 60 19.27 -3.48 3.20
CA THR A 60 20.22 -2.37 3.17
C THR A 60 21.25 -2.49 4.30
N GLU A 61 20.94 -3.21 5.38
CA GLU A 61 21.84 -3.46 6.51
C GLU A 61 22.95 -4.44 6.12
N ASN A 62 22.66 -5.38 5.22
CA ASN A 62 23.63 -6.32 4.64
C ASN A 62 24.28 -5.84 3.32
N GLY A 63 24.05 -4.58 2.90
CA GLY A 63 24.66 -4.01 1.70
C GLY A 63 24.14 -4.59 0.39
N ILE A 64 22.95 -5.20 0.40
CA ILE A 64 22.30 -5.73 -0.80
C ILE A 64 21.56 -4.57 -1.47
N MET A 65 22.08 -4.10 -2.61
CA MET A 65 21.39 -3.11 -3.43
C MET A 65 20.13 -3.75 -4.02
N PRO A 66 19.00 -3.02 -4.07
CA PRO A 66 17.77 -3.57 -4.61
C PRO A 66 17.95 -3.89 -6.10
N LEU A 67 17.87 -5.18 -6.46
CA LEU A 67 18.04 -5.59 -7.85
C LEU A 67 16.73 -5.51 -8.63
N PRO A 68 16.78 -5.23 -9.95
CA PRO A 68 15.61 -5.25 -10.82
C PRO A 68 14.90 -6.62 -10.85
N ASP A 69 15.65 -7.70 -10.67
CA ASP A 69 15.15 -9.08 -10.73
C ASP A 69 14.53 -9.55 -9.41
N ASP A 70 14.67 -8.78 -8.32
CA ASP A 70 14.13 -9.16 -7.02
C ASP A 70 12.59 -9.12 -7.03
N ASP A 71 11.98 -10.05 -6.32
CA ASP A 71 10.54 -10.07 -6.14
C ASP A 71 10.11 -8.89 -5.26
N SER A 72 9.06 -8.19 -5.66
CA SER A 72 8.53 -7.08 -4.88
C SER A 72 7.68 -7.55 -3.69
N GLY A 73 7.18 -8.80 -3.73
CA GLY A 73 6.26 -9.33 -2.72
C GLY A 73 4.86 -8.69 -2.73
N ILE A 74 4.61 -7.69 -3.59
CA ILE A 74 3.36 -6.94 -3.64
C ILE A 74 2.24 -7.81 -4.24
N PRO A 75 1.04 -7.81 -3.63
CA PRO A 75 -0.08 -8.56 -4.18
C PRO A 75 -0.56 -7.95 -5.50
N ALA A 76 -0.99 -8.81 -6.43
CA ALA A 76 -1.32 -8.44 -7.81
C ALA A 76 -2.34 -7.28 -7.94
N TRP A 77 -3.24 -7.13 -6.96
CA TRP A 77 -4.25 -6.08 -6.94
C TRP A 77 -3.69 -4.69 -6.60
N ALA A 78 -2.58 -4.59 -5.87
CA ALA A 78 -1.94 -3.33 -5.47
C ALA A 78 -0.85 -2.87 -6.46
N ASN A 79 -0.37 -3.76 -7.32
CA ASN A 79 0.72 -3.50 -8.27
C ASN A 79 0.48 -2.27 -9.17
N ASP A 80 -0.76 -2.04 -9.61
CA ASP A 80 -1.07 -0.91 -10.48
C ASP A 80 -0.99 0.42 -9.73
N GLY A 81 -1.49 0.47 -8.50
CA GLY A 81 -1.46 1.68 -7.67
C GLY A 81 -0.03 2.09 -7.29
N VAL A 82 0.81 1.12 -6.95
CA VAL A 82 2.23 1.37 -6.64
C VAL A 82 2.97 1.90 -7.88
N ALA A 83 2.79 1.27 -9.04
CA ALA A 83 3.44 1.71 -10.28
C ALA A 83 2.99 3.11 -10.72
N LEU A 84 1.71 3.46 -10.53
CA LEU A 84 1.19 4.79 -10.87
C LEU A 84 1.70 5.88 -9.92
N LYS A 85 1.80 5.59 -8.61
CA LYS A 85 2.36 6.55 -7.65
C LYS A 85 3.87 6.74 -7.83
N LEU A 86 4.60 5.67 -8.15
CA LEU A 86 6.00 5.78 -8.55
C LEU A 86 6.15 6.65 -9.81
N ALA A 87 5.28 6.48 -10.81
CA ALA A 87 5.34 7.30 -12.01
C ALA A 87 5.18 8.81 -11.72
N VAL A 88 4.32 9.18 -10.76
CA VAL A 88 4.18 10.57 -10.31
C VAL A 88 5.46 11.07 -9.66
N GLN A 89 6.11 10.27 -8.81
CA GLN A 89 7.37 10.63 -8.16
C GLN A 89 8.47 10.87 -9.19
N VAL A 90 8.68 9.93 -10.11
CA VAL A 90 9.68 10.06 -11.18
C VAL A 90 9.39 11.28 -12.07
N CYS A 91 8.12 11.63 -12.33
CA CYS A 91 7.80 12.88 -13.03
C CYS A 91 8.27 14.12 -12.25
N MET A 92 8.11 14.13 -10.92
CA MET A 92 8.57 15.23 -10.06
C MET A 92 10.09 15.37 -10.10
N ASP A 93 10.83 14.26 -10.02
CA ASP A 93 12.30 14.26 -10.02
C ASP A 93 12.87 14.77 -11.35
N ASN A 94 12.21 14.43 -12.46
CA ASN A 94 12.57 14.91 -13.79
C ASN A 94 12.02 16.31 -14.12
N VAL A 95 11.36 16.97 -13.17
CA VAL A 95 10.75 18.30 -13.36
C VAL A 95 9.72 18.32 -14.52
N ILE A 96 9.11 17.17 -14.80
CA ILE A 96 8.07 17.02 -15.83
C ILE A 96 6.71 17.12 -15.15
N GLN A 97 5.82 17.92 -15.72
CA GLN A 97 4.45 17.99 -15.23
C GLN A 97 3.71 16.68 -15.56
N PRO A 98 3.21 15.94 -14.56
CA PRO A 98 2.41 14.75 -14.82
C PRO A 98 1.07 15.14 -15.46
N SER A 99 0.57 14.29 -16.34
CA SER A 99 -0.76 14.50 -16.94
C SER A 99 -1.87 14.41 -15.87
N ASP A 100 -2.90 15.25 -15.97
CA ASP A 100 -4.08 15.21 -15.09
C ASP A 100 -4.75 13.82 -15.03
N ALA A 101 -4.74 13.10 -16.15
CA ALA A 101 -5.27 11.73 -16.22
C ALA A 101 -4.44 10.76 -15.37
N LEU A 102 -3.12 10.94 -15.33
CA LEU A 102 -2.21 10.14 -14.53
C LEU A 102 -2.36 10.44 -13.03
N LEU A 103 -2.49 11.72 -12.65
CA LEU A 103 -2.77 12.12 -11.26
C LEU A 103 -4.08 11.50 -10.76
N THR A 104 -5.16 11.61 -11.54
CA THR A 104 -6.47 11.06 -11.20
C THR A 104 -6.43 9.53 -11.06
N ALA A 105 -5.74 8.85 -11.98
CA ALA A 105 -5.55 7.40 -11.94
C ALA A 105 -4.72 6.96 -10.72
N ALA A 106 -3.64 7.69 -10.41
CA ALA A 106 -2.80 7.40 -9.25
C ALA A 106 -3.56 7.58 -7.94
N ASP A 107 -4.37 8.63 -7.82
CA ASP A 107 -5.16 8.90 -6.62
C ASP A 107 -6.26 7.86 -6.40
N SER A 108 -7.00 7.52 -7.44
CA SER A 108 -8.03 6.47 -7.36
C SER A 108 -7.45 5.10 -7.01
N ALA A 109 -6.31 4.73 -7.58
CA ALA A 109 -5.64 3.47 -7.25
C ALA A 109 -5.11 3.47 -5.81
N TYR A 110 -4.54 4.58 -5.34
CA TYR A 110 -4.09 4.72 -3.95
C TYR A 110 -5.24 4.65 -2.95
N GLN A 111 -6.37 5.31 -3.23
CA GLN A 111 -7.57 5.21 -2.40
C GLN A 111 -8.10 3.78 -2.33
N THR A 112 -8.08 3.05 -3.45
CA THR A 112 -8.47 1.64 -3.50
C THR A 112 -7.61 0.79 -2.55
N ILE A 113 -6.30 1.05 -2.51
CA ILE A 113 -5.38 0.39 -1.56
C ILE A 113 -5.75 0.71 -0.12
N CYS A 114 -5.97 1.98 0.19
CA CYS A 114 -6.34 2.39 1.54
C CYS A 114 -7.67 1.75 1.99
N ILE A 115 -8.67 1.71 1.11
CA ILE A 115 -9.97 1.10 1.39
C ILE A 115 -9.81 -0.41 1.62
N ALA A 116 -9.03 -1.09 0.80
CA ALA A 116 -8.81 -2.53 0.92
C ALA A 116 -8.11 -2.91 2.24
N LEU A 117 -7.19 -2.08 2.72
CA LEU A 117 -6.48 -2.29 3.99
C LEU A 117 -7.30 -1.86 5.21
N THR A 118 -8.22 -0.92 5.06
CA THR A 118 -9.00 -0.40 6.18
C THR A 118 -10.10 -1.37 6.59
N LYS A 119 -9.93 -2.02 7.73
CA LYS A 119 -10.99 -2.77 8.40
C LYS A 119 -11.68 -1.88 9.42
N ILE A 120 -12.92 -1.46 9.11
CA ILE A 120 -13.75 -0.70 10.05
C ILE A 120 -14.28 -1.68 11.11
N PRO A 121 -13.91 -1.54 12.39
CA PRO A 121 -14.52 -2.34 13.44
C PRO A 121 -16.00 -1.97 13.54
N PRO A 122 -16.91 -2.96 13.69
CA PRO A 122 -18.29 -2.64 13.99
C PRO A 122 -18.34 -1.88 15.33
N LEU A 123 -19.22 -0.88 15.43
CA LEU A 123 -19.47 -0.26 16.72
C LEU A 123 -19.98 -1.32 17.69
N GLU A 124 -19.32 -1.43 18.83
CA GLU A 124 -19.82 -2.24 19.93
C GLU A 124 -21.13 -1.63 20.44
N ARG A 125 -22.01 -2.49 20.96
CA ARG A 125 -23.28 -2.05 21.52
C ARG A 125 -23.02 -1.10 22.68
N ARG A 126 -23.65 0.07 22.63
CA ARG A 126 -23.64 1.03 23.74
C ARG A 126 -24.18 0.36 25.01
N ASN A 127 -23.61 0.72 26.16
CA ASN A 127 -23.88 0.10 27.46
C ASN A 127 -25.38 0.14 27.87
N ASP A 128 -26.18 1.01 27.26
CA ASP A 128 -27.61 1.16 27.53
C ASP A 128 -28.54 0.33 26.62
N MET A 129 -28.01 -0.44 25.65
CA MET A 129 -28.85 -1.12 24.68
C MET A 129 -29.42 -2.43 25.24
N PRO A 130 -30.75 -2.58 25.38
CA PRO A 130 -31.37 -3.76 25.98
C PRO A 130 -31.15 -5.00 25.11
N ARG A 131 -30.88 -6.16 25.70
CA ARG A 131 -30.44 -7.37 24.95
C ARG A 131 -31.51 -8.10 24.17
N GLY A 132 -32.77 -7.71 24.34
CA GLY A 132 -33.93 -8.33 23.71
C GLY A 132 -34.34 -9.64 24.39
N SER A 133 -35.65 -9.87 24.53
CA SER A 133 -36.24 -11.05 25.19
C SER A 133 -35.99 -12.38 24.44
N GLY A 134 -35.51 -12.31 23.20
CA GLY A 134 -35.12 -13.46 22.39
C GLY A 134 -33.69 -13.98 22.63
N ASN A 135 -32.81 -13.23 23.31
CA ASN A 135 -31.43 -13.65 23.54
C ASN A 135 -31.28 -14.39 24.89
N LYS A 136 -31.70 -15.66 24.90
CA LYS A 136 -31.66 -16.53 26.07
C LYS A 136 -30.38 -17.37 26.09
N SER A 137 -29.29 -16.84 26.65
CA SER A 137 -28.08 -17.62 26.95
C SER A 137 -28.35 -18.64 28.06
N ALA A 138 -27.90 -19.89 27.88
CA ALA A 138 -28.01 -20.94 28.90
C ALA A 138 -27.06 -20.76 30.10
N PHE A 139 -26.04 -19.92 29.97
CA PHE A 139 -25.09 -19.59 31.03
C PHE A 139 -25.21 -18.10 31.36
N THR A 140 -26.15 -17.78 32.24
CA THR A 140 -26.33 -16.44 32.80
C THR A 140 -25.44 -16.27 34.03
N TRP A 141 -24.16 -15.98 33.81
CA TRP A 141 -23.52 -14.99 34.66
C TRP A 141 -23.89 -13.67 34.00
N ASN A 142 -24.68 -12.86 34.69
CA ASN A 142 -25.54 -11.81 34.17
C ASN A 142 -24.75 -10.60 33.65
N ARG A 143 -23.84 -10.81 32.69
CA ARG A 143 -22.98 -9.80 32.09
C ARG A 143 -22.98 -9.91 30.59
N PHE A 144 -23.31 -8.79 29.94
CA PHE A 144 -23.28 -8.67 28.49
C PHE A 144 -22.11 -7.81 28.03
N TYR A 145 -21.38 -7.20 28.98
CA TYR A 145 -20.23 -6.33 28.77
C TYR A 145 -19.01 -6.88 29.50
N ILE A 146 -17.83 -6.78 28.88
CA ILE A 146 -16.53 -7.12 29.46
C ILE A 146 -16.03 -5.89 30.22
N GLU A 147 -16.60 -5.61 31.39
CA GLU A 147 -15.95 -4.73 32.35
C GLU A 147 -15.10 -5.60 33.28
N LYS A 148 -13.85 -5.20 33.49
CA LYS A 148 -12.96 -5.85 34.44
C LYS A 148 -13.50 -5.59 35.85
N ASP A 149 -13.83 -6.64 36.59
CA ASP A 149 -14.14 -6.53 38.01
C ASP A 149 -12.90 -6.04 38.76
N GLU A 150 -12.93 -4.82 39.26
CA GLU A 150 -12.06 -4.39 40.35
C GLU A 150 -12.71 -4.83 41.67
N PRO A 151 -12.05 -5.69 42.47
CA PRO A 151 -12.64 -6.21 43.70
C PRO A 151 -12.49 -5.20 44.85
N SER A 152 -13.47 -4.32 45.06
CA SER A 152 -13.62 -3.61 46.35
C SER A 152 -14.98 -2.90 46.51
N THR A 153 -15.91 -3.49 47.27
CA THR A 153 -16.47 -3.00 48.56
C THR A 153 -17.72 -3.81 48.94
#